data_AF-A0A8S2QFE5-F1
#
_entry.id   AF-A0A8S2QFE5-F1
#
_cell.length_a   1.000
_cell.length_b   1.000
_cell.length_c   1.000
_cell.angle_alpha   90.00
_cell.angle_beta   90.00
_cell.angle_gamma   90.00
#
_symmetry.space_group_name_H-M   'P 1'
#
loop_
_entity.id
_entity.type
_entity.pdbx_description
1 polymer ?
#
loop_
_entity_poly.entity_id
_entity_poly.type
_entity_poly.pdbx_seq_one_letter_code
_entity_poly.pdbx_strand_id
1 'polypeptide(L)'
;MTFRNLLYSSNRERKFEISQKFQDFEKLKFFQKFEFESSVITNLRTPNTSAGNVARPSTSSPQNLCAKATWNQKGITIAGGNGYGSALNQLDDPTDMALDSSGNLYIADSGNSRILKTVKKTGKVTILVSEIAPYNLFFDKSYTYLYYTDQTNSRVQKLNIKSGIQTTVAGS
;
A
#
# COMPACT_ATOMS: atom_id res chain seq x y z
N MET A 1 -1.30 -5.65 44.31
CA MET A 1 -1.14 -5.97 42.87
C MET A 1 0.13 -5.31 42.41
N THR A 2 1.22 -6.08 42.38
CA THR A 2 2.58 -5.52 42.31
C THR A 2 3.35 -6.19 41.19
N PHE A 3 3.94 -5.39 40.32
CA PHE A 3 4.86 -5.80 39.27
C PHE A 3 6.06 -6.57 39.85
N ARG A 4 6.28 -7.82 39.41
CA ARG A 4 7.62 -8.44 39.40
C ARG A 4 7.77 -9.43 38.24
N ASN A 5 8.75 -9.10 37.39
CA ASN A 5 9.68 -9.98 36.67
C ASN A 5 9.26 -11.44 36.39
N LEU A 6 9.09 -11.73 35.10
CA LEU A 6 9.61 -12.95 34.48
C LEU A 6 10.55 -12.53 33.34
N LEU A 7 11.79 -12.24 33.73
CA LEU A 7 12.95 -12.55 32.89
C LEU A 7 12.95 -14.08 32.69
N TYR A 8 13.37 -14.54 31.51
CA TYR A 8 13.37 -15.94 31.01
C TYR A 8 12.13 -16.39 30.21
N SER A 9 11.85 -15.75 29.07
CA SER A 9 11.46 -16.53 27.89
C SER A 9 12.73 -16.90 27.13
N SER A 10 12.92 -18.20 26.89
CA SER A 10 14.12 -18.72 26.24
C SER A 10 14.29 -18.09 24.86
N ASN A 11 15.52 -17.83 24.43
CA ASN A 11 15.84 -17.24 23.12
C ASN A 11 15.26 -18.04 21.93
N ARG A 12 14.75 -19.27 22.13
CA ARG A 12 14.07 -20.07 21.11
C ARG A 12 12.62 -19.63 20.87
N GLU A 13 11.88 -19.24 21.89
CA GLU A 13 10.46 -18.87 21.76
C GLU A 13 10.29 -17.50 21.09
N ARG A 14 11.13 -16.51 21.43
CA ARG A 14 11.16 -15.23 20.71
C ARG A 14 11.58 -15.38 19.25
N LYS A 15 12.48 -16.32 18.95
CA LYS A 15 12.86 -16.63 17.55
C LYS A 15 11.70 -17.23 16.77
N PHE A 16 10.88 -18.08 17.39
CA PHE A 16 9.72 -18.69 16.74
C PHE A 16 8.60 -17.67 16.45
N GLU A 17 8.33 -16.78 17.40
CA GLU A 17 7.28 -15.77 17.27
C GLU A 17 7.65 -14.68 16.24
N ILE A 18 8.93 -14.27 16.20
CA ILE A 18 9.46 -13.37 15.17
C ILE A 18 9.49 -14.06 13.80
N SER A 19 9.86 -15.34 13.75
CA SER A 19 9.89 -16.11 12.49
C SER A 19 8.49 -16.34 11.92
N GLN A 20 7.47 -16.56 12.76
CA GLN A 20 6.10 -16.68 12.27
C GLN A 20 5.54 -15.35 11.77
N LYS A 21 5.81 -14.25 12.49
CA LYS A 21 5.43 -12.91 12.02
C LYS A 21 6.10 -12.57 10.68
N PHE A 22 7.38 -12.93 10.47
CA PHE A 22 8.06 -12.71 9.19
C PHE A 22 7.47 -13.52 8.03
N GLN A 23 7.03 -14.76 8.27
CA GLN A 23 6.39 -15.61 7.24
C GLN A 23 5.01 -15.08 6.80
N ASP A 24 4.30 -14.37 7.68
CA ASP A 24 3.02 -13.74 7.34
C ASP A 24 3.17 -12.40 6.60
N PHE A 25 4.28 -11.68 6.80
CA PHE A 25 4.61 -10.48 6.02
C PHE A 25 5.02 -10.79 4.57
N GLU A 26 5.70 -11.92 4.32
CA GLU A 26 6.05 -12.39 2.96
C GLU A 26 4.82 -12.78 2.10
N LYS A 27 3.67 -13.06 2.72
CA LYS A 27 2.43 -13.37 2.01
C LYS A 27 1.70 -12.13 1.47
N LEU A 28 2.02 -10.93 1.98
CA LEU A 28 1.53 -9.65 1.46
C LEU A 28 2.46 -9.19 0.33
N LYS A 29 2.29 -9.77 -0.87
CA LYS A 29 3.04 -9.39 -2.08
C LYS A 29 2.61 -8.03 -2.65
N PHE A 30 2.82 -6.95 -1.90
CA PHE A 30 2.76 -5.59 -2.45
C PHE A 30 3.90 -4.66 -2.02
N PHE A 31 4.89 -5.12 -1.29
CA PHE A 31 6.16 -4.40 -1.22
C PHE A 31 7.25 -5.19 -1.95
N GLN A 32 7.85 -4.52 -2.93
CA GLN A 32 8.99 -5.02 -3.67
C GLN A 32 10.08 -5.40 -2.67
N LYS A 33 10.50 -6.66 -2.78
CA LYS A 33 11.59 -7.32 -2.05
C LYS A 33 12.69 -6.34 -1.63
N PHE A 34 12.82 -6.06 -0.33
CA PHE A 34 14.02 -5.44 0.24
C PHE A 34 15.05 -6.56 0.44
N GLU A 35 15.84 -6.87 -0.59
CA GLU A 35 17.04 -7.69 -0.41
C GLU A 35 18.11 -6.81 0.25
N PHE A 36 18.33 -6.99 1.55
CA PHE A 36 19.54 -6.50 2.20
C PHE A 36 20.70 -7.36 1.68
N GLU A 37 21.51 -6.79 0.78
CA GLU A 37 22.83 -7.32 0.42
C GLU A 37 23.63 -7.58 1.71
N SER A 38 23.88 -8.86 1.99
CA SER A 38 24.62 -9.34 3.18
C SER A 38 26.04 -8.77 3.33
N SER A 39 26.54 -8.09 2.29
CA SER A 39 27.87 -7.49 2.23
C SER A 39 28.04 -6.24 3.12
N VAL A 40 26.96 -5.64 3.65
CA VAL A 40 27.05 -4.48 4.56
C VAL A 40 27.24 -4.88 6.05
N ILE A 41 27.07 -6.17 6.40
CA ILE A 41 27.16 -6.66 7.78
C ILE A 41 28.51 -7.36 8.06
N THR A 42 29.64 -6.74 7.70
CA THR A 42 30.97 -7.30 8.05
C THR A 42 31.72 -6.52 9.14
N ASN A 43 31.17 -5.42 9.66
CA ASN A 43 31.85 -4.62 10.70
C ASN A 43 31.20 -4.64 12.09
N LEU A 44 30.25 -5.54 12.35
CA LEU A 44 29.82 -5.82 13.72
C LEU A 44 30.69 -6.93 14.32
N ARG A 45 31.97 -6.63 14.57
CA ARG A 45 32.76 -7.46 15.48
C ARG A 45 32.13 -7.40 16.86
N THR A 46 31.92 -8.57 17.45
CA THR A 46 31.48 -8.71 18.85
C THR A 46 32.50 -8.05 19.79
N PRO A 47 32.09 -7.30 20.83
CA PRO A 47 33.03 -6.89 21.86
C PRO A 47 33.40 -8.14 22.67
N ASN A 48 34.63 -8.62 22.51
CA ASN A 48 35.23 -9.53 23.48
C ASN A 48 35.61 -8.74 24.74
N THR A 49 35.27 -9.31 25.88
CA THR A 49 35.47 -8.80 27.24
C THR A 49 36.94 -8.59 27.59
N SER A 50 37.30 -7.42 28.15
CA SER A 50 38.12 -7.22 29.37
C SER A 50 38.58 -5.76 29.53
N ALA A 51 38.24 -5.17 30.68
CA ALA A 51 38.83 -4.04 31.39
C ALA A 51 39.52 -2.86 30.65
N GLY A 52 39.04 -1.64 30.95
CA GLY A 52 39.88 -0.43 30.99
C GLY A 52 39.58 0.62 29.93
N ASN A 53 39.13 1.79 30.40
CA ASN A 53 38.99 3.08 29.70
C ASN A 53 37.83 3.22 28.71
N VAL A 54 36.78 3.89 29.18
CA VAL A 54 35.70 4.49 28.38
C VAL A 54 36.28 5.57 27.45
N ALA A 55 36.59 5.19 26.21
CA ALA A 55 36.73 6.15 25.12
C ALA A 55 35.33 6.60 24.69
N ARG A 56 35.01 7.88 24.93
CA ARG A 56 33.81 8.55 24.41
C ARG A 56 33.83 8.46 22.88
N PRO A 57 32.86 7.81 22.19
CA PRO A 57 32.83 7.83 20.74
C PRO A 57 32.61 9.26 20.28
N SER A 58 33.57 9.79 19.53
CA SER A 58 33.47 11.07 18.85
C SER A 58 32.31 11.07 17.87
N THR A 59 31.70 12.24 17.73
CA THR A 59 30.59 12.60 16.84
C THR A 59 30.79 12.14 15.39
N SER A 60 30.37 10.93 15.04
CA SER A 60 29.84 10.66 13.70
C SER A 60 28.35 10.50 13.84
N SER A 61 27.66 11.64 13.70
CA SER A 61 26.21 11.78 13.64
C SER A 61 25.56 10.64 12.85
N PRO A 62 24.35 10.16 13.20
CA PRO A 62 23.60 9.13 12.44
C PRO A 62 23.09 9.66 11.08
N GLN A 63 23.78 10.62 10.48
CA GLN A 63 23.44 11.30 9.22
C GLN A 63 23.75 10.43 7.99
N ASN A 64 24.47 9.32 8.12
CA ASN A 64 24.97 8.55 6.97
C ASN A 64 24.16 7.31 6.59
N LEU A 65 23.06 7.00 7.29
CA LEU A 65 22.15 5.92 6.90
C LEU A 65 21.04 6.41 5.94
N CYS A 66 20.55 7.64 6.12
CA CYS A 66 19.55 8.21 5.20
C CYS A 66 20.12 8.66 3.86
N ALA A 67 21.41 9.04 3.78
CA ALA A 67 22.02 9.57 2.56
C ALA A 67 22.36 8.52 1.48
N LYS A 68 22.21 7.22 1.78
CA LYS A 68 22.50 6.11 0.84
C LYS A 68 21.25 5.42 0.28
N ALA A 69 20.05 5.82 0.70
CA ALA A 69 18.82 5.31 0.11
C ALA A 69 18.55 6.07 -1.19
N THR A 70 19.16 5.63 -2.29
CA THR A 70 18.80 6.08 -3.64
C THR A 70 17.47 5.44 -4.03
N TRP A 71 16.40 6.24 -4.08
CA TRP A 71 15.09 5.82 -4.58
C TRP A 71 15.16 5.63 -6.10
N ASN A 72 15.58 4.45 -6.54
CA ASN A 72 15.73 4.11 -7.97
C ASN A 72 14.40 3.72 -8.65
N GLN A 73 13.27 4.32 -8.24
CA GLN A 73 11.97 3.99 -8.83
C GLN A 73 11.50 5.11 -9.75
N LYS A 74 11.59 4.86 -11.06
CA LYS A 74 10.91 5.64 -12.07
C LYS A 74 9.41 5.38 -11.91
N GLY A 75 8.64 6.41 -11.54
CA GLY A 75 7.19 6.34 -11.56
C GLY A 75 6.69 5.98 -12.96
N ILE A 76 5.76 5.03 -13.05
CA ILE A 76 5.13 4.64 -14.32
C ILE A 76 3.69 5.12 -14.33
N THR A 77 3.26 5.70 -15.45
CA THR A 77 1.85 6.03 -15.67
C THR A 77 1.09 4.72 -15.94
N ILE A 78 0.17 4.37 -15.04
CA ILE A 78 -0.66 3.16 -15.16
C ILE A 78 -2.07 3.45 -15.67
N ALA A 79 -2.50 4.72 -15.63
CA ALA A 79 -3.74 5.22 -16.21
C ALA A 79 -3.61 6.72 -16.49
N GLY A 80 -4.29 7.21 -17.52
CA GLY A 80 -4.16 8.61 -17.96
C GLY A 80 -2.82 8.89 -18.64
N GLY A 81 -2.31 10.11 -18.45
CA GLY A 81 -1.03 10.58 -19.02
C GLY A 81 -1.07 10.99 -20.49
N ASN A 82 -2.23 10.91 -21.14
CA ASN A 82 -2.44 11.36 -22.53
C ASN A 82 -3.20 12.70 -22.59
N GLY A 83 -2.96 13.55 -21.59
CA GLY A 83 -3.64 14.83 -21.42
C GLY A 83 -5.07 14.72 -20.88
N TYR A 84 -5.69 15.90 -20.75
CA TYR A 84 -7.09 16.07 -20.40
C TYR A 84 -8.00 15.51 -21.51
N GLY A 85 -9.06 14.79 -21.14
CA GLY A 85 -10.08 14.34 -22.09
C GLY A 85 -10.89 13.15 -21.59
N SER A 86 -11.75 12.63 -22.47
CA SER A 86 -12.74 11.59 -22.15
C SER A 86 -12.45 10.22 -22.78
N ALA A 87 -11.36 10.07 -23.53
CA ALA A 87 -10.93 8.76 -24.02
C ALA A 87 -10.57 7.82 -22.86
N LEU A 88 -10.51 6.50 -23.10
CA LEU A 88 -10.19 5.51 -22.05
C LEU A 88 -8.78 5.66 -21.46
N ASN A 89 -7.89 6.35 -22.17
CA ASN A 89 -6.52 6.62 -21.76
C ASN A 89 -6.32 8.10 -21.35
N GLN A 90 -7.41 8.85 -21.17
CA GLN A 90 -7.45 10.23 -20.71
C GLN A 90 -8.34 10.33 -19.47
N LEU A 91 -8.10 11.35 -18.66
CA LEU A 91 -8.84 11.62 -17.43
C LEU A 91 -9.25 13.10 -17.41
N ASP A 92 -10.32 13.39 -16.68
CA ASP A 92 -10.81 14.72 -16.37
C ASP A 92 -11.20 14.78 -14.89
N ASP A 93 -10.50 15.63 -14.15
CA ASP A 93 -10.65 15.85 -12.71
C ASP A 93 -10.83 14.54 -11.90
N PRO A 94 -9.84 13.61 -11.94
CA PRO A 94 -9.93 12.39 -11.17
C PRO A 94 -9.77 12.69 -9.67
N THR A 95 -10.72 12.22 -8.86
CA THR A 95 -10.84 12.59 -7.44
C THR A 95 -10.29 11.53 -6.48
N ASP A 96 -10.33 10.26 -6.87
CA ASP A 96 -9.88 9.15 -6.01
C ASP A 96 -9.51 7.89 -6.81
N MET A 97 -8.81 6.98 -6.13
CA MET A 97 -8.49 5.66 -6.67
C MET A 97 -8.44 4.56 -5.61
N ALA A 98 -8.78 3.33 -6.01
CA ALA A 98 -8.74 2.16 -5.15
C ALA A 98 -8.13 0.94 -5.88
N LEU A 99 -7.54 0.03 -5.10
CA LEU A 99 -7.00 -1.24 -5.60
C LEU A 99 -7.82 -2.41 -5.08
N ASP A 100 -8.09 -3.38 -5.95
CA ASP A 100 -8.61 -4.69 -5.52
C ASP A 100 -7.50 -5.64 -5.05
N SER A 101 -7.88 -6.82 -4.53
CA SER A 101 -6.95 -7.85 -4.07
C SER A 101 -6.05 -8.45 -5.18
N SER A 102 -6.42 -8.25 -6.45
CA SER A 102 -5.61 -8.64 -7.61
C SER A 102 -4.71 -7.50 -8.11
N GLY A 103 -4.79 -6.32 -7.47
CA GLY A 103 -4.09 -5.11 -7.84
C GLY A 103 -4.67 -4.39 -9.07
N ASN A 104 -5.91 -4.68 -9.48
CA ASN A 104 -6.58 -3.87 -10.50
C ASN A 104 -6.89 -2.49 -9.90
N LEU A 105 -6.72 -1.45 -10.71
CA LEU A 105 -6.94 -0.07 -10.32
C LEU A 105 -8.34 0.38 -10.70
N TYR A 106 -8.98 1.10 -9.79
CA TYR A 106 -10.29 1.72 -9.97
C TYR A 106 -10.11 3.22 -9.77
N ILE A 107 -10.65 4.04 -10.67
CA ILE A 107 -10.41 5.49 -10.69
C ILE A 107 -11.77 6.19 -10.75
N ALA A 108 -11.99 7.14 -9.84
CA ALA A 108 -13.10 8.07 -9.89
C ALA A 108 -12.71 9.22 -10.82
N ASP A 109 -13.23 9.20 -12.04
CA ASP A 109 -12.94 10.18 -13.10
C ASP A 109 -14.11 11.16 -13.16
N SER A 110 -14.16 12.07 -12.20
CA SER A 110 -15.36 12.86 -11.84
C SER A 110 -15.76 13.85 -12.91
N GLY A 111 -14.78 14.51 -13.56
CA GLY A 111 -15.06 15.41 -14.69
C GLY A 111 -15.72 14.69 -15.86
N ASN A 112 -15.39 13.41 -16.06
CA ASN A 112 -16.02 12.53 -17.05
C ASN A 112 -17.23 11.73 -16.51
N SER A 113 -17.68 12.00 -15.28
CA SER A 113 -18.85 11.36 -14.66
C SER A 113 -18.83 9.82 -14.69
N ARG A 114 -17.65 9.22 -14.42
CA ARG A 114 -17.46 7.77 -14.55
C ARG A 114 -16.47 7.18 -13.55
N ILE A 115 -16.58 5.87 -13.32
CA ILE A 115 -15.53 5.06 -12.69
C ILE A 115 -14.87 4.20 -13.75
N LEU A 116 -13.54 4.28 -13.86
CA LEU A 116 -12.74 3.43 -14.73
C LEU A 116 -12.14 2.26 -13.94
N LYS A 117 -11.94 1.13 -14.62
CA LYS A 117 -11.15 -0.01 -14.12
C LYS A 117 -9.98 -0.29 -15.06
N THR A 118 -8.78 -0.35 -14.52
CA THR A 118 -7.56 -0.77 -15.21
C THR A 118 -7.11 -2.13 -14.70
N VAL A 119 -6.99 -3.10 -15.61
CA VAL A 119 -6.52 -4.45 -15.30
C VAL A 119 -5.00 -4.46 -15.22
N LYS A 120 -4.42 -4.64 -14.03
CA LYS A 120 -2.95 -4.58 -13.82
C LYS A 120 -2.18 -5.54 -14.72
N LYS A 121 -2.71 -6.74 -14.96
CA LYS A 121 -2.04 -7.78 -15.76
C LYS A 121 -1.94 -7.43 -17.25
N THR A 122 -2.88 -6.66 -17.78
CA THR A 122 -2.99 -6.42 -19.24
C THR A 122 -2.94 -4.95 -19.62
N GLY A 123 -3.05 -4.03 -18.66
CA GLY A 123 -3.22 -2.60 -18.90
C GLY A 123 -4.58 -2.23 -19.49
N LYS A 124 -5.52 -3.19 -19.67
CA LYS A 124 -6.83 -2.91 -20.27
C LYS A 124 -7.63 -1.98 -19.37
N VAL A 125 -8.11 -0.87 -19.94
CA VAL A 125 -9.01 0.08 -19.28
C VAL A 125 -10.44 -0.12 -19.76
N THR A 126 -11.41 -0.09 -18.85
CA THR A 126 -12.84 -0.19 -19.14
C THR A 126 -13.64 0.78 -18.28
N ILE A 127 -14.73 1.32 -18.81
CA ILE A 127 -15.73 2.02 -18.01
C ILE A 127 -16.47 0.98 -17.17
N LEU A 128 -16.46 1.16 -15.86
CA LEU A 128 -17.10 0.28 -14.89
C LEU A 128 -18.49 0.80 -14.51
N VAL A 129 -18.61 2.12 -14.31
CA VAL A 129 -19.85 2.82 -14.00
C VAL A 129 -19.81 4.18 -14.72
N SER A 130 -20.94 4.64 -15.23
CA SER A 130 -21.14 5.95 -15.88
C SER A 130 -22.38 6.64 -15.30
N GLU A 131 -22.61 7.90 -15.69
CA GLU A 131 -23.77 8.70 -15.24
C GLU A 131 -23.80 8.91 -13.71
N ILE A 132 -22.61 9.12 -13.14
CA ILE A 132 -22.39 9.31 -11.70
C ILE A 132 -21.44 10.48 -11.46
N ALA A 133 -21.47 11.08 -10.28
CA ALA A 133 -20.44 12.02 -9.83
C ALA A 133 -19.62 11.38 -8.71
N PRO A 134 -18.68 10.47 -9.06
CA PRO A 134 -17.88 9.79 -8.07
C PRO A 134 -17.01 10.81 -7.32
N TYR A 135 -16.71 10.55 -6.05
CA TYR A 135 -15.73 11.36 -5.32
C TYR A 135 -14.79 10.49 -4.50
N ASN A 136 -15.32 9.54 -3.72
CA ASN A 136 -14.53 8.54 -3.01
C ASN A 136 -14.82 7.13 -3.48
N LEU A 137 -13.81 6.27 -3.44
CA LEU A 137 -13.86 4.84 -3.76
C LEU A 137 -13.26 4.02 -2.62
N PHE A 138 -13.95 2.97 -2.17
CA PHE A 138 -13.36 2.00 -1.24
C PHE A 138 -13.95 0.61 -1.38
N PHE A 139 -13.14 -0.41 -1.14
CA PHE A 139 -13.58 -1.80 -1.12
C PHE A 139 -14.05 -2.21 0.28
N ASP A 140 -14.99 -3.16 0.35
CA ASP A 140 -15.15 -3.92 1.58
C ASP A 140 -13.95 -4.83 1.83
N LYS A 141 -13.85 -5.35 3.06
CA LYS A 141 -12.75 -6.24 3.47
C LYS A 141 -12.60 -7.49 2.58
N SER A 142 -13.69 -7.96 1.95
CA SER A 142 -13.66 -9.13 1.07
C SER A 142 -13.33 -8.80 -0.39
N TYR A 143 -13.23 -7.52 -0.74
CA TYR A 143 -13.08 -7.04 -2.13
C TYR A 143 -14.17 -7.57 -3.06
N THR A 144 -15.40 -7.71 -2.55
CA THR A 144 -16.56 -8.14 -3.34
C THR A 144 -17.38 -6.93 -3.82
N TYR A 145 -17.40 -5.88 -3.01
CA TYR A 145 -18.14 -4.65 -3.28
C TYR A 145 -17.19 -3.46 -3.32
N LEU A 146 -17.30 -2.69 -4.40
CA LEU A 146 -16.77 -1.34 -4.46
C LEU A 146 -17.87 -0.38 -4.00
N TYR A 147 -17.60 0.38 -2.95
CA TYR A 147 -18.43 1.48 -2.51
C TYR A 147 -17.92 2.76 -3.11
N TYR A 148 -18.86 3.62 -3.50
CA TYR A 148 -18.53 4.93 -4.01
C TYR A 148 -19.59 5.96 -3.63
N THR A 149 -19.14 7.18 -3.40
CA THR A 149 -20.04 8.32 -3.20
C THR A 149 -20.41 8.89 -4.56
N ASP A 150 -21.69 9.12 -4.78
CA ASP A 150 -22.23 9.71 -6.01
C ASP A 150 -22.81 11.09 -5.66
N GLN A 151 -21.89 12.06 -5.60
CA GLN A 151 -22.06 13.30 -4.82
C GLN A 151 -23.22 14.16 -5.31
N THR A 152 -23.30 14.40 -6.61
CA THR A 152 -24.37 15.22 -7.20
C THR A 152 -25.73 14.52 -7.16
N ASN A 153 -25.72 13.19 -7.15
CA ASN A 153 -26.91 12.37 -7.00
C ASN A 153 -27.25 12.09 -5.52
N SER A 154 -26.60 12.77 -4.57
CA SER A 154 -26.90 12.72 -3.13
C SER A 154 -27.00 11.31 -2.52
N ARG A 155 -26.20 10.36 -3.06
CA ARG A 155 -26.29 8.95 -2.66
C ARG A 155 -24.93 8.30 -2.52
N VAL A 156 -24.90 7.22 -1.75
CA VAL A 156 -23.78 6.28 -1.67
C VAL A 156 -24.23 4.99 -2.31
N GLN A 157 -23.44 4.48 -3.25
CA GLN A 157 -23.75 3.23 -3.93
C GLN A 157 -22.68 2.18 -3.63
N LYS A 158 -23.08 0.92 -3.77
CA LYS A 158 -22.16 -0.21 -3.85
C LYS A 158 -22.35 -0.95 -5.16
N LEU A 159 -21.26 -1.40 -5.74
CA LEU A 159 -21.19 -2.22 -6.93
C LEU A 159 -20.60 -3.56 -6.55
N ASN A 160 -21.30 -4.66 -6.84
CA ASN A 160 -20.68 -5.98 -6.81
C ASN A 160 -19.77 -6.13 -8.03
N ILE A 161 -18.46 -6.25 -7.82
CA ILE A 161 -17.48 -6.23 -8.92
C ILE A 161 -17.51 -7.48 -9.80
N LYS A 162 -18.16 -8.56 -9.35
CA LYS A 162 -18.29 -9.81 -10.11
C LYS A 162 -19.58 -9.82 -10.92
N SER A 163 -20.70 -9.46 -10.32
CA SER A 163 -22.00 -9.49 -11.00
C SER A 163 -22.34 -8.20 -11.75
N GLY A 164 -21.65 -7.09 -11.47
CA GLY A 164 -21.97 -5.78 -12.04
C GLY A 164 -23.19 -5.10 -11.42
N ILE A 165 -23.82 -5.70 -10.41
CA ILE A 165 -25.03 -5.18 -9.78
C ILE A 165 -24.70 -3.97 -8.90
N GLN A 166 -25.42 -2.88 -9.13
CA GLN A 166 -25.34 -1.65 -8.34
C GLN A 166 -26.53 -1.54 -7.38
N THR A 167 -26.30 -0.97 -6.21
CA THR A 167 -27.34 -0.76 -5.20
C THR A 167 -27.06 0.50 -4.41
N THR A 168 -28.08 1.32 -4.19
CA THR A 168 -28.01 2.44 -3.25
C THR A 168 -27.90 1.91 -1.82
N VAL A 169 -26.87 2.34 -1.11
CA VAL A 169 -26.59 2.01 0.28
C VAL A 169 -27.18 3.06 1.22
N ALA A 170 -27.13 4.33 0.83
CA ALA A 170 -27.68 5.45 1.58
C ALA A 170 -27.96 6.64 0.65
N GLY A 171 -28.84 7.55 1.08
CA GLY A 171 -29.27 8.69 0.28
C GLY A 171 -30.47 8.39 -0.61
N SER A 172 -30.94 9.42 -1.32
CA SER A 172 -32.14 9.41 -2.17
C SER A 172 -31.84 9.99 -3.53
#